data_AF-A0A951N390-F1
#
_entry.id   AF-A0A951N390-F1
#
_cell.length_a   1.000
_cell.length_b   1.000
_cell.length_c   1.000
_cell.angle_alpha   90.00
_cell.angle_beta   90.00
_cell.angle_gamma   90.00
#
_symmetry.space_group_name_H-M   'P 1'
#
loop_
_entity.id
_entity.type
_entity.pdbx_description
1 polymer ?
#
loop_
_entity_poly.entity_id
_entity_poly.type
_entity_poly.pdbx_seq_one_letter_code
_entity_poly.pdbx_strand_id
1 'polypeptide(L)'
;MSNSNHSAASPEIEQIENQEWLESLDYVLQTSGPDRVAALLERLETYASKRGVEIPFSANTPYVNTIPPEEQPAYPGDKIIERDIRNAVRWNAMAMVVRANKTSEGIGGHISTFASSATLYEVAQNHFFKGKDHPDGGDLVYFQGHASPGMYSRAFLEGRLSEDELNNFRQELRGNVRGLSSYPHPWLMP
;
A
#
# COMPACT_ATOMS: atom_id res chain seq x y z
N MET A 1 26.37 41.57 19.64
CA MET A 1 26.19 40.66 20.79
C MET A 1 24.89 41.04 21.48
N SER A 2 23.79 40.36 21.14
CA SER A 2 22.51 40.49 21.85
C SER A 2 22.37 39.26 22.72
N ASN A 3 22.54 39.44 24.04
CA ASN A 3 22.28 38.43 25.05
C ASN A 3 20.76 38.40 25.29
N SER A 4 20.03 37.54 24.58
CA SER A 4 18.68 37.16 24.99
C SER A 4 18.79 36.12 26.11
N ASN A 5 18.84 36.62 27.34
CA ASN A 5 18.69 35.81 28.55
C ASN A 5 17.25 35.29 28.61
N HIS A 6 16.98 34.14 27.99
CA HIS A 6 15.75 33.40 28.27
C HIS A 6 15.97 32.64 29.57
N SER A 7 15.32 33.10 30.64
CA SER A 7 15.11 32.30 31.85
C SER A 7 14.40 31.01 31.44
N ALA A 8 15.13 29.89 31.35
CA ALA A 8 14.51 28.59 31.11
C ALA A 8 13.53 28.32 32.27
N ALA A 9 12.26 28.12 31.95
CA ALA A 9 11.27 27.66 32.92
C ALA A 9 11.71 26.29 33.46
N SER A 10 11.29 25.94 34.68
CA SER A 10 11.57 24.57 35.16
C SER A 10 10.80 23.58 34.27
N PRO A 11 11.34 22.36 34.04
CA PRO A 11 10.65 21.34 33.23
C PRO A 11 9.22 21.04 33.70
N GLU A 12 8.93 21.27 34.98
CA GLU A 12 7.59 21.14 35.57
C GLU A 12 6.64 22.23 35.08
N ILE A 13 7.09 23.48 35.01
CA ILE A 13 6.29 24.59 34.48
C ILE A 13 6.02 24.39 32.99
N GLU A 14 7.03 23.96 32.22
CA GLU A 14 6.84 23.66 30.78
C GLU A 14 5.82 22.53 30.54
N GLN A 15 5.78 21.51 31.40
CA GLN A 15 4.77 20.45 31.31
C GLN A 15 3.36 20.97 31.59
N ILE A 16 3.20 21.82 32.61
CA ILE A 16 1.90 22.42 32.95
C ILE A 16 1.43 23.29 31.79
N GLU A 17 2.28 24.17 31.25
CA GLU A 17 1.92 25.03 30.11
C GLU A 17 1.54 24.21 28.88
N ASN A 18 2.30 23.17 28.54
CA ASN A 18 1.97 22.29 27.40
C ASN A 18 0.61 21.61 27.59
N GLN A 19 0.29 21.15 28.80
CA GLN A 19 -0.99 20.54 29.12
C GLN A 19 -2.14 21.54 28.97
N GLU A 20 -1.99 22.77 29.46
CA GLU A 20 -3.00 23.83 29.31
C GLU A 20 -3.27 24.18 27.84
N TRP A 21 -2.23 24.20 26.99
CA TRP A 21 -2.38 24.41 25.54
C TRP A 21 -3.10 23.26 24.85
N LEU A 22 -2.80 22.01 25.22
CA LEU A 22 -3.50 20.83 24.68
C LEU A 22 -4.98 20.83 25.09
N GLU A 23 -5.27 21.10 26.37
CA GLU A 23 -6.66 21.20 26.88
C GLU A 23 -7.44 22.33 26.20
N SER A 24 -6.79 23.46 25.93
CA SER A 24 -7.39 24.57 25.19
C SER A 24 -7.73 24.18 23.75
N LEU A 25 -6.86 23.41 23.09
CA LEU A 25 -7.11 22.90 21.74
C LEU A 25 -8.26 21.87 21.75
N ASP A 26 -8.27 20.95 22.70
CA ASP A 26 -9.33 19.96 22.89
C ASP A 26 -10.69 20.63 23.13
N TYR A 27 -10.73 21.68 23.95
CA TYR A 27 -11.94 22.47 24.17
C TYR A 27 -12.47 23.06 22.86
N VAL A 28 -11.60 23.63 22.01
CA VAL A 28 -12.01 24.18 20.70
C VAL A 28 -12.47 23.07 19.77
N LEU A 29 -11.79 21.92 19.76
CA LEU A 29 -12.18 20.76 18.96
C LEU A 29 -13.58 20.27 19.34
N GLN A 30 -13.85 20.11 20.63
CA GLN A 30 -15.14 19.62 21.15
C GLN A 30 -16.29 20.61 20.94
N THR A 31 -16.03 21.91 21.09
CA THR A 31 -17.09 22.94 21.01
C THR A 31 -17.33 23.45 19.60
N SER A 32 -16.30 23.49 18.75
CA SER A 32 -16.32 24.19 17.46
C SER A 32 -15.88 23.34 16.26
N GLY A 33 -15.39 22.12 16.49
CA GLY A 33 -15.06 21.15 15.43
C GLY A 33 -13.69 21.32 14.77
N PRO A 34 -13.31 20.39 13.88
CA PRO A 34 -11.97 20.28 13.31
C PRO A 34 -11.58 21.45 12.41
N ASP A 35 -12.51 21.98 11.59
CA ASP A 35 -12.24 23.13 10.70
C ASP A 35 -11.81 24.36 11.51
N ARG A 36 -12.42 24.56 12.68
CA ARG A 36 -12.08 25.69 13.55
C ARG A 36 -10.69 25.52 14.17
N VAL A 37 -10.31 24.29 14.53
CA VAL A 37 -8.98 23.96 15.04
C VAL A 37 -7.92 24.21 13.97
N ALA A 38 -8.15 23.76 12.73
CA ALA A 38 -7.24 24.01 11.61
C ALA A 38 -7.00 25.52 11.41
N ALA A 39 -8.07 26.32 11.39
CA ALA A 39 -7.97 27.78 11.29
C ALA A 39 -7.29 28.43 12.50
N LEU A 40 -7.41 27.84 13.70
CA LEU A 40 -6.71 28.32 14.89
C LEU A 40 -5.20 28.08 14.78
N LEU A 41 -4.80 26.86 14.38
CA LEU A 41 -3.40 26.49 14.19
C LEU A 41 -2.72 27.37 13.12
N GLU A 42 -3.37 27.58 11.97
CA GLU A 42 -2.87 28.46 10.91
C GLU A 42 -2.64 29.91 11.43
N ARG A 43 -3.54 30.40 12.28
CA ARG A 43 -3.43 31.74 12.87
C ARG A 43 -2.28 31.82 13.87
N LEU A 44 -2.07 30.79 14.68
CA LEU A 44 -0.94 30.71 15.61
C LEU A 44 0.38 30.61 14.87
N GLU A 45 0.47 29.78 13.84
CA GLU A 45 1.63 29.65 12.97
C GLU A 45 1.99 30.99 12.31
N THR A 46 1.00 31.65 11.69
CA THR A 46 1.17 32.98 11.08
C THR A 46 1.65 34.03 12.11
N TYR A 47 1.11 33.98 13.33
CA TYR A 47 1.49 34.91 14.40
C TYR A 47 2.95 34.68 14.85
N ALA A 48 3.36 33.43 15.01
CA ALA A 48 4.72 33.05 15.35
C ALA A 48 5.72 33.43 14.24
N SER A 49 5.40 33.16 12.97
CA SER A 49 6.23 33.55 11.83
C SER A 49 6.43 35.06 11.73
N LYS A 50 5.38 35.86 11.98
CA LYS A 50 5.47 37.34 12.04
C LYS A 50 6.40 37.84 13.15
N ARG A 51 6.68 37.02 14.17
CA ARG A 51 7.60 37.30 15.28
C ARG A 51 8.99 36.71 15.04
N GLY A 52 9.28 36.17 13.86
CA GLY A 52 10.58 35.61 13.50
C GLY A 52 10.83 34.19 14.02
N VAL A 53 9.79 33.48 14.49
CA VAL A 53 9.88 32.06 14.82
C VAL A 53 9.80 31.27 13.52
N GLU A 54 10.87 30.54 13.20
CA GLU A 54 10.90 29.63 12.07
C GLU A 54 10.24 28.31 12.47
N ILE A 55 9.06 28.03 11.91
CA ILE A 55 8.35 26.77 12.13
C ILE A 55 8.71 25.84 10.97
N PRO A 56 9.40 24.71 11.22
CA PRO A 56 9.74 23.77 10.17
C PRO A 56 8.47 23.19 9.54
N PHE A 57 8.31 23.36 8.24
CA PHE A 57 7.25 22.67 7.51
C PHE A 57 7.53 21.16 7.54
N SER A 58 6.63 20.39 8.15
CA SER A 58 6.62 18.94 8.04
C SER A 58 5.55 18.51 7.04
N ALA A 59 5.98 17.99 5.89
CA ALA A 59 5.08 17.34 4.93
C ALA A 59 4.57 15.97 5.44
N ASN A 60 5.04 15.51 6.59
CA ASN A 60 4.71 14.20 7.12
C ASN A 60 3.47 14.28 8.00
N THR A 61 2.47 13.47 7.64
CA THR A 61 1.36 13.15 8.54
C THR A 61 1.85 12.21 9.66
N PRO A 62 1.11 12.09 10.77
CA PRO A 62 1.42 11.09 11.78
C PRO A 62 1.51 9.68 11.20
N TYR A 63 2.32 8.82 11.81
CA TYR A 63 2.53 7.43 11.37
C TYR A 63 1.35 6.53 11.80
N VAL A 64 0.17 6.84 11.28
CA VAL A 64 -1.11 6.17 11.53
C VAL A 64 -1.90 6.05 10.21
N ASN A 65 -2.99 5.28 10.20
CA ASN A 65 -3.85 5.18 9.04
C ASN A 65 -4.57 6.52 8.79
N THR A 66 -4.61 6.95 7.52
CA THR A 66 -5.32 8.18 7.12
C THR A 66 -6.84 8.07 7.29
N ILE A 67 -7.42 6.87 7.11
CA ILE A 67 -8.86 6.61 7.30
C ILE A 67 -9.04 5.95 8.67
N PRO A 68 -9.75 6.60 9.61
CA PRO A 68 -9.98 6.03 10.94
C PRO A 68 -11.07 4.94 10.92
N PRO A 69 -11.15 4.06 11.94
CA PRO A 69 -12.11 2.95 12.00
C PRO A 69 -13.58 3.38 11.86
N GLU A 70 -13.94 4.55 12.39
CA GLU A 70 -15.29 5.13 12.35
C GLU A 70 -15.71 5.60 10.94
N GLU A 71 -14.76 5.91 10.06
CA GLU A 71 -15.00 6.26 8.66
C GLU A 71 -14.78 5.07 7.71
N GLN A 72 -14.35 3.91 8.25
CA GLN A 72 -14.07 2.74 7.45
C GLN A 72 -15.38 2.10 6.96
N PRO A 73 -15.58 1.94 5.63
CA PRO A 73 -16.77 1.29 5.11
C PRO A 73 -16.81 -0.19 5.46
N ALA A 74 -18.02 -0.75 5.48
CA ALA A 74 -18.22 -2.19 5.61
C ALA A 74 -17.53 -2.92 4.44
N TYR A 75 -16.86 -4.04 4.75
CA TYR A 75 -16.19 -4.83 3.72
C TYR A 75 -17.22 -5.57 2.86
N PRO A 76 -17.18 -5.47 1.52
CA PRO A 76 -18.24 -5.98 0.65
C PRO A 76 -18.20 -7.49 0.42
N GLY A 77 -17.07 -8.16 0.67
CA GLY A 77 -16.88 -9.58 0.35
C GLY A 77 -16.83 -10.54 1.55
N ASP A 78 -16.68 -11.83 1.26
CA ASP A 78 -16.44 -12.87 2.27
C ASP A 78 -14.93 -13.03 2.52
N LYS A 79 -14.49 -12.54 3.68
CA LYS A 79 -13.06 -12.56 4.06
C LYS A 79 -12.48 -13.97 4.21
N ILE A 80 -13.29 -14.98 4.50
CA ILE A 80 -12.84 -16.37 4.66
C ILE A 80 -12.56 -16.96 3.29
N ILE A 81 -13.53 -16.85 2.37
CA ILE A 81 -13.38 -17.35 1.00
C ILE A 81 -12.21 -16.65 0.29
N GLU A 82 -12.13 -15.32 0.39
CA GLU A 82 -11.05 -14.56 -0.24
C GLU A 82 -9.67 -14.88 0.36
N ARG A 83 -9.60 -15.20 1.66
CA ARG A 83 -8.36 -15.67 2.28
C ARG A 83 -7.94 -17.01 1.70
N ASP A 84 -8.88 -17.93 1.51
CA ASP A 84 -8.59 -19.27 1.04
C ASP A 84 -8.17 -19.25 -0.45
N ILE A 85 -8.84 -18.44 -1.28
CA ILE A 85 -8.41 -18.14 -2.67
C ILE A 85 -7.00 -17.55 -2.67
N ARG A 86 -6.75 -16.48 -1.90
CA ARG A 86 -5.43 -15.85 -1.81
C ARG A 86 -4.34 -16.81 -1.37
N ASN A 87 -4.64 -17.73 -0.46
CA ASN A 87 -3.68 -18.74 -0.01
C ASN A 87 -3.32 -19.73 -1.13
N ALA A 88 -4.30 -20.17 -1.92
CA ALA A 88 -4.05 -20.98 -3.10
C ALA A 88 -3.19 -20.21 -4.13
N VAL A 89 -3.50 -18.92 -4.38
CA VAL A 89 -2.72 -18.07 -5.27
C VAL A 89 -1.27 -17.93 -4.77
N ARG A 90 -1.06 -17.68 -3.47
CA ARG A 90 0.28 -17.60 -2.87
C ARG A 90 1.05 -18.90 -3.00
N TRP A 91 0.40 -20.03 -2.73
CA TRP A 91 1.00 -21.35 -2.84
C TRP A 91 1.50 -21.64 -4.26
N ASN A 92 0.62 -21.49 -5.25
CA ASN A 92 0.95 -21.74 -6.65
C ASN A 92 2.06 -20.80 -7.16
N ALA A 93 2.05 -19.52 -6.77
CA ALA A 93 3.10 -18.57 -7.14
C ALA A 93 4.48 -18.99 -6.60
N MET A 94 4.55 -19.39 -5.32
CA MET A 94 5.77 -19.91 -4.72
C MET A 94 6.21 -21.23 -5.37
N ALA A 95 5.27 -22.17 -5.54
CA ALA A 95 5.54 -23.50 -6.11
C ALA A 95 6.12 -23.40 -7.52
N MET A 96 5.56 -22.52 -8.36
CA MET A 96 6.03 -22.25 -9.71
C MET A 96 7.48 -21.75 -9.72
N VAL A 97 7.84 -20.78 -8.87
CA VAL A 97 9.22 -20.26 -8.78
C VAL A 97 10.19 -21.32 -8.25
N VAL A 98 9.82 -22.03 -7.17
CA VAL A 98 10.66 -23.10 -6.60
C VAL A 98 10.89 -24.22 -7.61
N ARG A 99 9.86 -24.62 -8.35
CA ARG A 99 9.97 -25.64 -9.40
C ARG A 99 10.93 -25.19 -10.51
N ALA A 100 10.76 -23.98 -11.03
CA ALA A 100 11.61 -23.45 -12.07
C ALA A 100 13.10 -23.52 -11.66
N ASN A 101 13.42 -23.08 -10.44
CA ASN A 101 14.78 -23.11 -9.89
C ASN A 101 15.31 -24.53 -9.62
N LYS A 102 14.45 -25.50 -9.33
CA LYS A 102 14.85 -26.92 -9.23
C LYS A 102 15.21 -27.53 -10.59
N THR A 103 14.54 -27.10 -11.66
CA THR A 103 14.72 -27.68 -13.01
C THR A 103 15.75 -26.94 -13.86
N SER A 104 16.09 -25.70 -13.49
CA SER A 104 16.99 -24.85 -14.25
C SER A 104 17.71 -23.91 -13.31
N GLU A 105 18.98 -24.19 -13.05
CA GLU A 105 19.81 -23.37 -12.18
C GLU A 105 19.92 -21.94 -12.72
N GLY A 106 19.83 -20.95 -11.83
CA GLY A 106 19.99 -19.54 -12.19
C GLY A 106 18.81 -18.88 -12.90
N ILE A 107 17.70 -19.58 -13.13
CA ILE A 107 16.52 -19.01 -13.82
C ILE A 107 15.84 -17.87 -13.02
N GLY A 108 15.99 -17.90 -11.69
CA GLY A 108 15.53 -16.86 -10.78
C GLY A 108 14.01 -16.82 -10.59
N GLY A 109 13.49 -15.66 -10.19
CA GLY A 109 12.09 -15.43 -9.83
C GLY A 109 11.93 -14.96 -8.38
N HIS A 110 10.94 -14.11 -8.13
CA HIS A 110 10.74 -13.47 -6.82
C HIS A 110 9.50 -14.06 -6.12
N ILE A 111 9.68 -14.48 -4.87
CA ILE A 111 8.59 -15.00 -4.03
C ILE A 111 8.09 -13.91 -3.08
N SER A 112 9.01 -13.18 -2.44
CA SER A 112 8.72 -12.21 -1.38
C SER A 112 7.88 -11.03 -1.86
N THR A 113 8.17 -10.51 -3.06
CA THR A 113 7.47 -9.34 -3.62
C THR A 113 5.97 -9.58 -3.80
N PHE A 114 5.59 -10.74 -4.35
CA PHE A 114 4.17 -11.07 -4.43
C PHE A 114 3.58 -11.40 -3.06
N ALA A 115 4.32 -12.13 -2.21
CA ALA A 115 3.81 -12.50 -0.89
C ALA A 115 3.40 -11.27 -0.05
N SER A 116 4.19 -10.19 -0.07
CA SER A 116 3.89 -8.95 0.65
C SER A 116 2.72 -8.16 0.07
N SER A 117 2.50 -8.23 -1.24
CA SER A 117 1.45 -7.48 -1.96
C SER A 117 0.19 -8.29 -2.29
N ALA A 118 0.15 -9.60 -1.99
CA ALA A 118 -0.93 -10.49 -2.40
C ALA A 118 -2.31 -10.05 -1.89
N THR A 119 -2.42 -9.55 -0.66
CA THR A 119 -3.71 -9.07 -0.13
C THR A 119 -4.18 -7.81 -0.87
N LEU A 120 -3.26 -6.90 -1.22
CA LEU A 120 -3.57 -5.70 -2.00
C LEU A 120 -4.16 -6.07 -3.37
N TYR A 121 -3.49 -7.00 -4.08
CA TYR A 121 -3.99 -7.47 -5.36
C TYR A 121 -5.28 -8.27 -5.24
N GLU A 122 -5.46 -9.09 -4.21
CA GLU A 122 -6.70 -9.86 -3.99
C GLU A 122 -7.91 -8.94 -3.78
N VAL A 123 -7.77 -7.91 -2.93
CA VAL A 123 -8.83 -6.91 -2.72
C VAL A 123 -9.13 -6.19 -4.04
N ALA A 124 -8.10 -5.78 -4.76
CA ALA A 124 -8.27 -5.08 -6.03
C ALA A 124 -8.96 -5.96 -7.09
N GLN A 125 -8.58 -7.22 -7.23
CA GLN A 125 -9.16 -8.14 -8.22
C GLN A 125 -10.61 -8.51 -7.91
N ASN A 126 -11.00 -8.62 -6.63
CA ASN A 126 -12.38 -8.97 -6.29
C ASN A 126 -13.32 -7.76 -6.33
N HIS A 127 -12.83 -6.55 -6.01
CA HIS A 127 -13.71 -5.40 -5.70
C HIS A 127 -13.47 -4.15 -6.53
N PHE A 128 -12.38 -4.05 -7.30
CA PHE A 128 -12.01 -2.82 -8.00
C PHE A 128 -11.73 -3.01 -9.48
N PHE A 129 -10.84 -3.93 -9.85
CA PHE A 129 -10.34 -4.06 -11.21
C PHE A 129 -11.44 -4.46 -12.19
N LYS A 130 -11.65 -3.60 -13.19
CA LYS A 130 -12.56 -3.83 -14.31
C LYS A 130 -11.86 -4.55 -15.44
N GLY A 131 -12.41 -5.70 -15.86
CA GLY A 131 -11.93 -6.43 -17.03
C GLY A 131 -12.20 -5.69 -18.34
N LYS A 132 -11.57 -6.14 -19.44
CA LYS A 132 -11.67 -5.50 -20.77
C LYS A 132 -13.12 -5.35 -21.30
N ASP A 133 -14.00 -6.27 -20.91
CA ASP A 133 -15.39 -6.33 -21.37
C ASP A 133 -16.35 -5.59 -20.41
N HIS A 134 -15.84 -4.83 -19.43
CA HIS A 134 -16.65 -4.03 -18.53
C HIS A 134 -17.35 -2.87 -19.30
N PRO A 135 -18.64 -2.57 -19.03
CA PRO A 135 -19.41 -1.56 -19.78
C PRO A 135 -18.76 -0.16 -19.86
N ASP A 136 -18.08 0.26 -18.79
CA ASP A 136 -17.39 1.56 -18.70
C ASP A 136 -15.96 1.56 -19.29
N GLY A 137 -15.53 0.43 -19.88
CA GLY A 137 -14.13 0.17 -20.20
C GLY A 137 -13.37 -0.50 -19.06
N GLY A 138 -12.31 -1.23 -19.40
CA GLY A 138 -11.45 -1.93 -18.45
C GLY A 138 -10.36 -1.05 -17.86
N ASP A 139 -9.90 -1.40 -16.66
CA ASP A 139 -8.83 -0.68 -15.99
C ASP A 139 -7.46 -0.99 -16.58
N LEU A 140 -6.60 0.02 -16.69
CA LEU A 140 -5.21 -0.12 -17.11
C LEU A 140 -4.32 -0.32 -15.88
N VAL A 141 -4.03 -1.58 -15.56
CA VAL A 141 -3.25 -1.94 -14.36
C VAL A 141 -1.77 -2.14 -14.70
N TYR A 142 -0.92 -1.29 -14.14
CA TYR A 142 0.55 -1.41 -14.24
C TYR A 142 1.06 -2.31 -13.12
N PHE A 143 1.00 -3.63 -13.35
CA PHE A 143 1.46 -4.61 -12.36
C PHE A 143 2.95 -4.48 -12.06
N GLN A 144 3.32 -4.69 -10.79
CA GLN A 144 4.73 -4.76 -10.41
C GLN A 144 5.37 -5.97 -11.08
N GLY A 145 6.41 -5.76 -11.89
CA GLY A 145 7.02 -6.82 -12.70
C GLY A 145 7.41 -8.07 -11.88
N HIS A 146 8.10 -7.87 -10.76
CA HIS A 146 8.52 -8.97 -9.88
C HIS A 146 7.36 -9.72 -9.19
N ALA A 147 6.14 -9.21 -9.24
CA ALA A 147 4.95 -9.88 -8.74
C ALA A 147 4.25 -10.75 -9.80
N SER A 148 4.81 -10.86 -11.02
CA SER A 148 4.25 -11.68 -12.11
C SER A 148 3.89 -13.12 -11.71
N PRO A 149 4.63 -13.84 -10.81
CA PRO A 149 4.23 -15.17 -10.41
C PRO A 149 2.84 -15.25 -9.76
N GLY A 150 2.45 -14.19 -9.04
CA GLY A 150 1.12 -14.09 -8.46
C GLY A 150 0.02 -13.93 -9.49
N MET A 151 0.26 -13.16 -10.56
CA MET A 151 -0.72 -12.96 -11.63
C MET A 151 -0.92 -14.23 -12.44
N TYR A 152 0.16 -14.97 -12.75
CA TYR A 152 0.05 -16.27 -13.41
C TYR A 152 -0.64 -17.30 -12.53
N SER A 153 -0.34 -17.32 -11.24
CA SER A 153 -0.99 -18.18 -10.27
C SER A 153 -2.51 -17.96 -10.19
N ARG A 154 -2.95 -16.69 -10.16
CA ARG A 154 -4.38 -16.34 -10.22
C ARG A 154 -4.99 -16.77 -11.56
N ALA A 155 -4.32 -16.46 -12.67
CA ALA A 155 -4.80 -16.82 -14.01
C ALA A 155 -4.96 -18.34 -14.17
N PHE A 156 -4.08 -19.14 -13.55
CA PHE A 156 -4.21 -20.59 -13.49
C PHE A 156 -5.45 -21.04 -12.68
N LEU A 157 -5.69 -20.46 -11.50
CA LEU A 157 -6.90 -20.77 -10.71
C LEU A 157 -8.19 -20.36 -11.43
N GLU A 158 -8.13 -19.33 -12.26
CA GLU A 158 -9.25 -18.89 -13.12
C GLU A 158 -9.39 -19.73 -14.41
N GLY A 159 -8.53 -20.73 -14.62
CA GLY A 159 -8.55 -21.59 -15.81
C GLY A 159 -8.07 -20.93 -17.10
N ARG A 160 -7.39 -19.77 -17.00
CA ARG A 160 -6.84 -19.02 -18.15
C ARG A 160 -5.45 -19.50 -18.56
N LEU A 161 -4.74 -20.19 -17.67
CA LEU A 161 -3.45 -20.83 -17.92
C LEU A 161 -3.51 -22.30 -17.50
N SER A 162 -2.79 -23.13 -18.23
CA SER A 162 -2.62 -24.56 -17.96
C SER A 162 -1.45 -24.82 -16.99
N GLU A 163 -1.44 -26.02 -16.39
CA GLU A 163 -0.32 -26.45 -15.55
C GLU A 163 1.00 -26.53 -16.34
N ASP A 164 0.94 -26.95 -17.60
CA ASP A 164 2.12 -27.04 -18.47
C ASP A 164 2.73 -25.67 -18.77
N GLU A 165 1.90 -24.62 -18.94
CA GLU A 165 2.39 -23.24 -19.08
C GLU A 165 3.09 -22.78 -17.79
N LEU A 166 2.52 -23.07 -16.61
CA LEU A 166 3.15 -22.75 -15.32
C LEU A 166 4.48 -23.49 -15.14
N ASN A 167 4.55 -24.74 -15.58
CA ASN A 167 5.77 -25.55 -15.55
C ASN A 167 6.90 -24.97 -16.43
N ASN A 168 6.54 -24.17 -17.45
CA ASN A 168 7.44 -23.46 -18.34
C ASN A 168 7.67 -22.00 -17.96
N PHE A 169 7.43 -21.61 -16.69
CA PHE A 169 7.75 -20.27 -16.21
C PHE A 169 9.21 -19.90 -16.47
N ARG A 170 9.43 -18.76 -17.13
CA ARG A 170 10.72 -18.24 -17.62
C ARG A 170 11.40 -19.10 -18.70
N GLN A 171 10.68 -20.03 -19.32
CA GLN A 171 11.21 -20.95 -20.33
C GLN A 171 10.34 -20.90 -21.60
N GLU A 172 10.32 -19.74 -22.25
CA GLU A 172 9.38 -19.43 -23.35
C GLU A 172 9.67 -20.19 -24.66
N LEU A 173 10.88 -20.73 -24.81
CA LEU A 173 11.32 -21.46 -26.01
C LEU A 173 11.42 -22.97 -25.80
N ARG A 174 11.05 -23.49 -24.62
CA ARG A 174 11.28 -24.90 -24.26
C ARG A 174 10.07 -25.77 -24.60
N GLY A 175 10.30 -26.80 -25.41
CA GLY A 175 9.28 -27.80 -25.73
C GLY A 175 8.20 -27.26 -26.67
N ASN A 176 7.07 -27.97 -26.74
CA ASN A 176 5.95 -27.64 -27.63
C ASN A 176 4.83 -26.84 -26.97
N VAL A 177 4.98 -26.49 -25.68
CA VAL A 177 3.99 -25.72 -24.91
C VAL A 177 4.53 -24.31 -24.68
N ARG A 178 3.67 -23.30 -24.85
CA ARG A 178 4.00 -21.89 -24.56
C ARG A 178 4.53 -21.75 -23.13
N GLY A 179 5.63 -21.03 -22.96
CA GLY A 179 6.12 -20.65 -21.63
C GLY A 179 5.60 -19.28 -21.18
N LEU A 180 5.85 -18.96 -19.92
CA LEU A 180 5.44 -17.67 -19.33
C LEU A 180 6.65 -16.76 -19.20
N SER A 181 6.52 -15.51 -19.64
CA SER A 181 7.58 -14.52 -19.51
C SER A 181 7.94 -14.23 -18.05
N SER A 182 9.15 -13.70 -17.85
CA SER A 182 9.62 -13.33 -16.51
C SER A 182 8.79 -12.20 -15.89
N TYR A 183 8.40 -11.21 -16.70
CA TYR A 183 7.69 -9.98 -16.31
C TYR A 183 6.63 -9.62 -17.38
N PRO A 184 5.78 -8.59 -17.14
CA PRO A 184 4.81 -8.12 -18.13
C PRO A 184 5.49 -7.59 -19.40
N HIS A 185 5.63 -8.45 -20.41
CA HIS A 185 6.21 -8.15 -21.71
C HIS A 185 5.17 -8.38 -22.81
N PRO A 186 4.38 -7.35 -23.19
CA PRO A 186 3.33 -7.51 -24.21
C PRO A 186 3.83 -8.04 -25.55
N TRP A 187 5.11 -7.79 -25.90
CA TRP A 187 5.72 -8.34 -27.10
C TRP A 187 5.89 -9.87 -27.05
N LEU A 188 6.22 -10.41 -25.87
CA LEU A 188 6.46 -11.84 -25.67
C LEU A 188 5.16 -12.59 -25.36
N MET A 189 4.20 -11.91 -24.72
CA MET A 189 2.88 -12.43 -24.44
C MET A 189 1.77 -11.50 -24.97
N PRO A 190 1.51 -11.51 -26.28
CA PRO A 190 0.37 -10.81 -26.88
C PRO A 190 -0.96 -11.51 -26.58
#